data_AF-A0A351SIY9-F1
#
_entry.id   AF-A0A351SIY9-F1
#
_cell.length_a   1.000
_cell.length_b   1.000
_cell.length_c   1.000
_cell.angle_alpha   90.00
_cell.angle_beta   90.00
_cell.angle_gamma   90.00
#
_symmetry.space_group_name_H-M   'P 1'
#
loop_
_entity.id
_entity.type
_entity.pdbx_description
1 polymer ?
#
loop_
_entity_poly.entity_id
_entity_poly.type
_entity_poly.pdbx_seq_one_letter_code
_entity_poly.pdbx_strand_id
1 'polypeptide(L)'
;AMMVAGVLGGMAWAAIPAFLKTRFNTNEILTSLMLTYVALLLLAMLVNGPWRDPDGYNFPESRIFSEAATLPIILEGTRLHLGAAIALLVAVILWFLFSRTLFGFQVRVIGQAPAAAGYAGFSQKKMVWISLLLAGGLAGLAGLVEVAGPIGQLLPRISPGYGFTAIIVAFLGRLHPVGVVLAGLLMALSYLGGESAQIELGLPVAMTGVFQGMLLFFLLASDVLVTYRLRLLPGLKRRAGEV
;
A
#
# COMPACT_ATOMS: atom_id res chain seq x y z
N ALA A 1 -15.05 -10.89 14.49
CA ALA A 1 -13.81 -11.00 15.28
C ALA A 1 -12.56 -10.90 14.43
N MET A 2 -12.41 -11.70 13.37
CA MET A 2 -11.20 -11.72 12.53
C MET A 2 -10.85 -10.36 11.91
N MET A 3 -11.82 -9.63 11.33
CA MET A 3 -11.57 -8.28 10.78
C MET A 3 -10.97 -7.33 11.81
N VAL A 4 -11.49 -7.33 13.04
CA VAL A 4 -10.97 -6.49 14.14
C VAL A 4 -9.56 -6.93 14.54
N ALA A 5 -9.32 -8.24 14.62
CA ALA A 5 -7.98 -8.76 14.91
C ALA A 5 -6.97 -8.42 13.81
N GLY A 6 -7.38 -8.45 12.53
CA GLY A 6 -6.55 -8.02 11.40
C GLY A 6 -6.20 -6.54 11.46
N VAL A 7 -7.17 -5.68 11.77
CA VAL A 7 -6.94 -4.24 11.97
C VAL A 7 -6.00 -4.00 13.14
N LEU A 8 -6.26 -4.61 14.30
CA LEU A 8 -5.41 -4.45 15.49
C LEU A 8 -4.00 -5.01 15.27
N GLY A 9 -3.85 -6.13 14.57
CA GLY A 9 -2.56 -6.70 14.19
C GLY A 9 -1.78 -5.76 13.27
N GLY A 10 -2.44 -5.19 12.26
CA GLY A 10 -1.85 -4.19 11.38
C GLY A 10 -1.44 -2.90 12.11
N MET A 11 -2.27 -2.44 13.04
CA MET A 11 -1.95 -1.31 13.94
C MET A 11 -0.74 -1.61 14.82
N ALA A 12 -0.70 -2.79 15.45
CA ALA A 12 0.41 -3.22 16.29
C ALA A 12 1.72 -3.31 15.48
N TRP A 13 1.67 -3.78 14.24
CA TRP A 13 2.84 -3.84 13.36
C TRP A 13 3.32 -2.44 12.96
N ALA A 14 2.40 -1.53 12.63
CA ALA A 14 2.73 -0.14 12.28
C ALA A 14 3.12 0.73 13.49
N ALA A 15 2.85 0.28 14.72
CA ALA A 15 3.32 0.93 15.93
C ALA A 15 4.85 0.89 16.06
N ILE A 16 5.51 -0.13 15.51
CA ILE A 16 6.98 -0.27 15.55
C ILE A 16 7.66 0.90 14.80
N PRO A 17 7.41 1.14 13.50
CA PRO A 17 8.02 2.27 12.80
C PRO A 17 7.55 3.62 13.39
N ALA A 18 6.33 3.72 13.91
CA ALA A 18 5.84 4.93 14.57
C ALA A 18 6.63 5.27 15.85
N PHE A 19 6.90 4.26 16.68
CA PHE A 19 7.73 4.40 17.87
C PHE A 19 9.15 4.80 17.52
N LEU A 20 9.77 4.11 16.55
CA LEU A 20 11.14 4.39 16.12
C LEU A 20 11.27 5.82 15.56
N LYS A 21 10.31 6.24 14.73
CA LYS A 21 10.26 7.61 14.20
C LYS A 21 10.11 8.65 15.30
N THR A 22 9.19 8.45 16.23
CA THR A 22 8.88 9.48 17.24
C THR A 22 9.89 9.57 18.37
N ARG A 23 10.60 8.47 18.68
CA ARG A 23 11.60 8.42 19.74
C ARG A 23 13.03 8.69 19.24
N PHE A 24 13.39 8.09 18.10
CA PHE A 24 14.76 8.11 17.58
C PHE A 24 14.91 8.91 16.27
N ASN A 25 13.82 9.51 15.77
CA ASN A 25 13.81 10.29 14.52
C ASN A 25 14.35 9.51 13.31
N THR A 26 14.17 8.18 13.30
CA THR A 26 14.61 7.30 12.21
C THR A 26 13.77 7.52 10.95
N ASN A 27 14.29 7.13 9.79
CA ASN A 27 13.51 7.13 8.54
C ASN A 27 12.44 6.03 8.56
N GLU A 28 11.18 6.44 8.64
CA GLU A 28 9.99 5.59 8.67
C GLU A 28 9.79 4.76 7.39
N ILE A 29 10.28 5.24 6.25
CA ILE A 29 10.23 4.51 4.97
C ILE A 29 11.19 3.32 5.06
N LEU A 30 12.42 3.55 5.51
CA LEU A 30 13.40 2.47 5.60
C LEU A 30 12.98 1.44 6.66
N THR A 31 12.54 1.86 7.83
CA THR A 31 12.14 0.93 8.90
C THR A 31 10.92 0.10 8.51
N SER A 32 9.91 0.71 7.88
CA SER A 32 8.74 -0.04 7.37
C SER A 32 9.13 -1.01 6.26
N LEU A 33 9.98 -0.60 5.30
CA LEU A 33 10.47 -1.48 4.25
C LEU A 33 11.23 -2.69 4.81
N MET A 34 12.11 -2.49 5.79
CA MET A 34 12.85 -3.57 6.44
C MET A 34 11.92 -4.51 7.22
N LEU A 35 10.89 -3.97 7.89
CA LEU A 35 9.90 -4.76 8.62
C LEU A 35 9.04 -5.64 7.70
N THR A 36 8.90 -5.29 6.42
CA THR A 36 8.23 -6.16 5.44
C THR A 36 8.90 -7.52 5.33
N TYR A 37 10.24 -7.56 5.30
CA TYR A 37 10.99 -8.82 5.24
C TYR A 37 10.83 -9.64 6.53
N VAL A 38 10.85 -8.96 7.67
CA VAL A 38 10.60 -9.61 8.97
C VAL A 38 9.21 -10.22 9.01
N ALA A 39 8.18 -9.51 8.52
CA ALA A 39 6.82 -10.02 8.46
C ALA A 39 6.69 -11.25 7.57
N LEU A 40 7.35 -11.26 6.40
CA LEU A 40 7.36 -12.40 5.49
C LEU A 40 8.04 -13.63 6.12
N LEU A 41 9.19 -13.44 6.78
CA LEU A 41 9.89 -14.54 7.46
C LEU A 41 9.10 -15.06 8.67
N LEU A 42 8.46 -14.17 9.42
CA LEU A 42 7.61 -14.53 10.55
C LEU A 42 6.38 -15.33 10.07
N LEU A 43 5.72 -14.88 8.99
CA LEU A 43 4.64 -15.63 8.36
C LEU A 43 5.11 -17.01 7.89
N ALA A 44 6.26 -17.08 7.20
CA ALA A 44 6.83 -18.34 6.76
C ALA A 44 7.12 -19.27 7.94
N MET A 45 7.67 -18.76 9.04
CA MET A 45 7.90 -19.54 10.27
C MET A 45 6.60 -20.10 10.85
N LEU A 46 5.55 -19.28 10.92
CA LEU A 46 4.25 -19.68 11.47
C LEU A 46 3.58 -20.75 10.61
N VAL A 47 3.54 -20.55 9.29
CA VAL A 47 2.89 -21.45 8.34
C VAL A 47 3.66 -22.77 8.19
N ASN A 48 5.00 -22.75 8.29
CA ASN A 48 5.79 -23.99 8.29
C ASN A 48 5.83 -24.70 9.65
N GLY A 49 5.51 -23.99 10.73
CA GLY A 49 5.58 -24.51 12.10
C GLY A 49 4.20 -24.70 12.71
N PRO A 50 3.81 -23.88 13.71
CA PRO A 50 2.64 -24.13 14.55
C PRO A 50 1.28 -24.01 13.84
N TRP A 51 1.20 -23.29 12.73
CA TRP A 51 -0.06 -23.10 11.98
C TRP A 51 -0.18 -24.00 10.76
N ARG A 52 0.80 -24.87 10.54
CA ARG A 52 0.79 -25.85 9.45
C ARG A 52 -0.39 -26.80 9.62
N ASP A 53 -1.10 -27.07 8.53
CA ASP A 53 -2.16 -28.07 8.55
C ASP A 53 -1.58 -29.48 8.83
N PRO A 54 -1.98 -30.17 9.91
CA PRO A 54 -1.57 -31.54 10.16
C PRO A 54 -1.94 -32.51 9.04
N ASP A 55 -3.02 -32.20 8.30
CA ASP A 55 -3.55 -33.06 7.22
C ASP A 55 -3.07 -32.61 5.82
N GLY A 56 -2.25 -31.55 5.74
CA GLY A 56 -1.80 -30.91 4.49
C GLY A 56 -0.65 -31.60 3.75
N TYR A 57 -0.39 -32.90 3.96
CA TYR A 57 0.65 -33.68 3.27
C TYR A 57 2.03 -33.01 3.15
N ASN A 58 2.52 -32.36 4.22
CA ASN A 58 3.77 -31.57 4.26
C ASN A 58 3.81 -30.31 3.36
N PHE A 59 2.70 -29.88 2.76
CA PHE A 59 2.63 -28.56 2.14
C PHE A 59 2.62 -27.46 3.22
N PRO A 60 3.36 -26.36 3.02
CA PRO A 60 3.41 -25.26 3.97
C PRO A 60 2.18 -24.37 3.81
N GLU A 61 1.01 -24.88 4.21
CA GLU A 61 -0.28 -24.18 4.16
C GLU A 61 -0.97 -24.31 5.50
N SER A 62 -1.78 -23.32 5.89
CA SER A 62 -2.64 -23.45 7.06
C SER A 62 -3.88 -24.27 6.72
N ARG A 63 -4.61 -24.70 7.76
CA ARG A 63 -5.96 -25.22 7.59
C ARG A 63 -6.83 -24.26 6.79
N ILE A 64 -7.68 -24.81 5.93
CA ILE A 64 -8.72 -24.07 5.23
C ILE A 64 -9.61 -23.39 6.26
N PHE A 65 -9.88 -22.11 6.05
CA PHE A 65 -10.73 -21.34 6.92
C PHE A 65 -12.17 -21.88 6.91
N SER A 66 -12.83 -21.83 8.07
CA SER A 66 -14.24 -22.19 8.16
C SER A 66 -15.11 -21.21 7.35
N GLU A 67 -16.32 -21.60 6.98
CA GLU A 67 -17.26 -20.74 6.23
C GLU A 67 -17.58 -19.42 6.96
N ALA A 68 -17.46 -19.38 8.29
CA ALA A 68 -17.61 -18.16 9.08
C ALA A 68 -16.39 -17.22 9.03
N ALA A 69 -15.24 -17.76 8.60
CA ALA A 69 -13.96 -17.08 8.48
C ALA A 69 -13.65 -16.67 7.03
N THR A 70 -14.41 -17.15 6.05
CA THR A 70 -14.33 -16.73 4.65
C THR A 70 -15.31 -15.61 4.34
N LEU A 71 -14.93 -14.70 3.43
CA LEU A 71 -15.80 -13.61 2.98
C LEU A 71 -16.79 -14.15 1.95
N PRO A 72 -18.10 -13.88 2.11
CA PRO A 72 -19.09 -14.34 1.14
C PRO A 72 -18.86 -13.67 -0.22
N ILE A 73 -18.99 -14.49 -1.26
CA ILE A 73 -18.93 -14.05 -2.66
C ILE A 73 -20.26 -13.35 -2.97
N ILE A 74 -20.18 -12.14 -3.53
CA ILE A 74 -21.38 -11.32 -3.83
C ILE A 74 -22.05 -11.82 -5.12
N LEU A 75 -21.26 -12.26 -6.09
CA LEU A 75 -21.76 -12.65 -7.40
C LEU A 75 -21.18 -14.01 -7.79
N GLU A 76 -22.04 -15.02 -7.76
CA GLU A 76 -21.71 -16.41 -8.06
C GLU A 76 -21.06 -16.52 -9.45
N GLY A 77 -19.95 -17.26 -9.52
CA GLY A 77 -19.14 -17.38 -10.75
C GLY A 77 -18.09 -16.28 -10.95
N THR A 78 -18.01 -15.27 -10.06
CA THR A 78 -16.93 -14.27 -10.09
C THR A 78 -16.10 -14.27 -8.82
N ARG A 79 -14.88 -13.70 -8.90
CA ARG A 79 -14.02 -13.44 -7.73
C ARG A 79 -14.50 -12.25 -6.87
N LEU A 80 -15.69 -11.71 -7.13
CA LEU A 80 -16.20 -10.54 -6.43
C LEU A 80 -16.70 -10.94 -5.02
N HIS A 81 -15.95 -10.55 -4.00
CA HIS A 81 -16.26 -10.81 -2.60
C HIS A 81 -16.66 -9.53 -1.86
N LEU A 82 -17.24 -9.70 -0.66
CA LEU A 82 -17.69 -8.61 0.21
C LEU A 82 -16.60 -7.57 0.53
N GLY A 83 -15.33 -7.97 0.46
CA GLY A 83 -14.18 -7.05 0.52
C GLY A 83 -14.20 -5.87 -0.47
N ALA A 84 -14.79 -6.02 -1.67
CA ALA A 84 -14.90 -4.91 -2.62
C ALA A 84 -15.84 -3.80 -2.10
N ALA A 85 -16.96 -4.19 -1.48
CA ALA A 85 -17.87 -3.25 -0.83
C ALA A 85 -17.22 -2.56 0.38
N ILE A 86 -16.44 -3.32 1.17
CA ILE A 86 -15.66 -2.76 2.28
C ILE A 86 -14.65 -1.73 1.77
N ALA A 87 -13.92 -2.03 0.69
CA ALA A 87 -12.93 -1.11 0.12
C ALA A 87 -13.58 0.22 -0.34
N LEU A 88 -14.75 0.14 -0.99
CA LEU A 88 -15.49 1.34 -1.41
C LEU A 88 -15.97 2.16 -0.20
N LEU A 89 -16.52 1.49 0.83
CA LEU A 89 -16.96 2.14 2.06
C LEU A 89 -15.80 2.84 2.78
N VAL A 90 -14.64 2.18 2.88
CA VAL A 90 -13.41 2.76 3.44
C VAL A 90 -12.96 3.97 2.62
N ALA A 91 -13.00 3.90 1.28
CA ALA A 91 -12.64 5.02 0.43
C ALA A 91 -13.54 6.25 0.65
N VAL A 92 -14.85 6.05 0.83
CA VAL A 92 -15.81 7.12 1.16
C VAL A 92 -15.53 7.71 2.54
N ILE A 93 -15.26 6.87 3.54
CA ILE A 93 -14.90 7.32 4.89
C ILE A 93 -13.62 8.17 4.85
N LEU A 94 -12.58 7.70 4.16
CA LEU A 94 -11.33 8.44 4.03
C LEU A 94 -11.51 9.74 3.24
N TRP A 95 -12.33 9.73 2.19
CA TRP A 95 -12.67 10.95 1.47
C TRP A 95 -13.33 11.98 2.38
N PHE A 96 -14.30 11.56 3.20
CA PHE A 96 -14.93 12.45 4.19
C PHE A 96 -13.91 12.93 5.23
N LEU A 97 -13.08 12.03 5.77
CA LEU A 97 -12.05 12.34 6.74
C LEU A 97 -11.06 13.38 6.21
N PHE A 98 -10.52 13.19 5.00
CA PHE A 98 -9.55 14.12 4.42
C PHE A 98 -10.17 15.42 3.92
N SER A 99 -11.40 15.38 3.41
CA SER A 99 -12.04 16.56 2.80
C SER A 99 -12.75 17.46 3.83
N ARG A 100 -13.35 16.88 4.87
CA ARG A 100 -14.30 17.59 5.75
C ARG A 100 -13.87 17.70 7.21
N THR A 101 -12.76 17.08 7.63
CA THR A 101 -12.35 17.09 9.04
C THR A 101 -11.07 17.87 9.31
N LEU A 102 -10.94 18.37 10.55
CA LEU A 102 -9.71 19.00 11.05
C LEU A 102 -8.51 18.05 11.00
N PHE A 103 -8.72 16.75 11.17
CA PHE A 103 -7.66 15.76 11.08
C PHE A 103 -6.99 15.77 9.69
N GLY A 104 -7.80 15.74 8.63
CA GLY A 104 -7.30 15.83 7.25
C GLY A 104 -6.59 17.15 6.95
N PHE A 105 -7.02 18.25 7.56
CA PHE A 105 -6.32 19.53 7.49
C PHE A 105 -4.95 19.46 8.18
N GLN A 106 -4.88 18.95 9.42
CA GLN A 106 -3.63 18.85 10.16
C GLN A 106 -2.60 17.96 9.47
N VAL A 107 -3.00 16.83 8.89
CA VAL A 107 -2.11 15.95 8.12
C VAL A 107 -1.49 16.70 6.93
N ARG A 108 -2.31 17.46 6.18
CA ARG A 108 -1.83 18.24 5.02
C ARG A 108 -0.86 19.35 5.42
N VAL A 109 -1.19 20.09 6.47
CA VAL A 109 -0.34 21.20 6.96
C VAL A 109 1.00 20.68 7.47
N ILE A 110 1.00 19.58 8.24
CA ILE A 110 2.24 18.95 8.72
C ILE A 110 3.08 18.41 7.56
N GLY A 111 2.45 17.85 6.52
CA GLY A 111 3.16 17.33 5.35
C GLY A 111 3.78 18.41 4.46
N GLN A 112 3.14 19.59 4.34
CA GLN A 112 3.63 20.69 3.49
C GLN A 112 4.61 21.61 4.21
N ALA A 113 4.34 21.96 5.46
CA ALA A 113 5.13 22.91 6.23
C ALA A 113 5.22 22.49 7.71
N PRO A 114 6.12 21.55 8.06
CA PRO A 114 6.28 21.08 9.44
C PRO A 114 6.57 22.20 10.44
N ALA A 115 7.36 23.21 10.03
CA ALA A 115 7.66 24.37 10.86
C ALA A 115 6.39 25.20 11.16
N ALA A 116 5.57 25.48 10.14
CA ALA A 116 4.32 26.22 10.30
C ALA A 116 3.29 25.44 11.14
N ALA A 117 3.25 24.11 11.01
CA ALA A 117 2.39 23.25 11.82
C ALA A 117 2.71 23.34 13.32
N GLY A 118 4.00 23.47 13.67
CA GLY A 118 4.45 23.70 15.04
C GLY A 118 3.92 25.02 15.62
N TYR A 119 3.95 26.10 14.84
CA TYR A 119 3.38 27.39 15.24
C TYR A 119 1.85 27.35 15.40
N ALA A 120 1.16 26.52 14.61
CA ALA A 120 -0.28 26.30 14.73
C ALA A 120 -0.67 25.40 15.93
N GLY A 121 0.29 24.93 16.73
CA GLY A 121 0.06 24.07 17.90
C GLY A 121 -0.18 22.60 17.58
N PHE A 122 0.07 22.16 16.34
CA PHE A 122 -0.11 20.75 15.97
C PHE A 122 1.07 19.90 16.41
N SER A 123 0.79 18.82 17.15
CA SER A 123 1.83 17.89 17.59
C SER A 123 2.21 16.94 16.44
N GLN A 124 3.39 17.16 15.86
CA GLN A 124 3.94 16.29 14.81
C GLN A 124 4.05 14.82 15.28
N LYS A 125 4.49 14.59 16.53
CA LYS A 125 4.60 13.24 17.10
C LYS A 125 3.25 12.51 17.12
N LYS A 126 2.19 13.17 17.61
CA LYS A 126 0.85 12.58 17.64
C LYS A 126 0.35 12.26 16.22
N MET A 127 0.62 13.16 15.27
CA MET A 127 0.20 12.93 13.89
C MET A 127 0.90 11.74 13.24
N VAL A 128 2.20 11.59 13.47
CA VAL A 128 2.96 10.41 12.99
C VAL A 128 2.35 9.13 13.53
N TRP A 129 2.04 9.08 14.83
CA TRP A 129 1.38 7.91 15.45
C TRP A 129 0.03 7.62 14.82
N ILE A 130 -0.87 8.61 14.75
CA ILE A 130 -2.22 8.39 14.24
C ILE A 130 -2.18 7.96 12.77
N SER A 131 -1.37 8.62 11.94
CA SER A 131 -1.27 8.29 10.51
C SER A 131 -0.72 6.89 10.27
N LEU A 132 0.35 6.48 10.99
CA LEU A 132 0.93 5.15 10.83
C LEU A 132 0.00 4.05 11.36
N LEU A 133 -0.64 4.27 12.51
CA LEU A 133 -1.61 3.31 13.05
C LEU A 133 -2.82 3.15 12.13
N LEU A 134 -3.38 4.25 11.62
CA LEU A 134 -4.49 4.19 10.66
C LEU A 134 -4.09 3.47 9.37
N ALA A 135 -2.92 3.79 8.80
CA ALA A 135 -2.41 3.13 7.60
C ALA A 135 -2.17 1.63 7.86
N GLY A 136 -1.58 1.27 9.00
CA GLY A 136 -1.37 -0.12 9.41
C GLY A 136 -2.66 -0.89 9.61
N GLY A 137 -3.66 -0.28 10.25
CA GLY A 137 -4.98 -0.89 10.43
C GLY A 137 -5.70 -1.16 9.10
N LEU A 138 -5.64 -0.20 8.17
CA LEU A 138 -6.19 -0.36 6.83
C LEU A 138 -5.43 -1.41 6.00
N ALA A 139 -4.10 -1.46 6.11
CA ALA A 139 -3.29 -2.49 5.46
C ALA A 139 -3.58 -3.89 6.03
N GLY A 140 -3.78 -4.01 7.34
CA GLY A 140 -4.19 -5.26 8.00
C GLY A 140 -5.58 -5.71 7.55
N LEU A 141 -6.53 -4.77 7.41
CA LEU A 141 -7.85 -5.06 6.85
C LEU A 141 -7.77 -5.54 5.40
N ALA A 142 -6.96 -4.88 4.56
CA ALA A 142 -6.76 -5.26 3.16
C ALA A 142 -6.13 -6.65 3.03
N GLY A 143 -5.09 -6.95 3.82
CA GLY A 143 -4.47 -8.28 3.85
C GLY A 143 -5.45 -9.37 4.30
N LEU A 144 -6.27 -9.09 5.32
CA LEU A 144 -7.29 -10.03 5.75
C LEU A 144 -8.35 -10.29 4.68
N VAL A 145 -8.78 -9.25 3.96
CA VAL A 145 -9.74 -9.41 2.85
C VAL A 145 -9.18 -10.30 1.75
N GLU A 146 -7.90 -10.19 1.44
CA GLU A 146 -7.24 -11.04 0.44
C GLU A 146 -7.13 -12.51 0.90
N VAL A 147 -6.72 -12.74 2.16
CA VAL A 147 -6.58 -14.11 2.69
C VAL A 147 -7.94 -14.77 2.90
N ALA A 148 -8.90 -14.06 3.47
CA ALA A 148 -10.22 -14.59 3.79
C ALA A 148 -11.19 -14.61 2.59
N GLY A 149 -10.89 -13.87 1.52
CA GLY A 149 -11.71 -13.87 0.31
C GLY A 149 -11.25 -14.95 -0.67
N PRO A 150 -10.44 -14.60 -1.68
CA PRO A 150 -10.09 -15.52 -2.77
C PRO A 150 -9.17 -16.67 -2.37
N ILE A 151 -8.35 -16.50 -1.32
CA ILE A 151 -7.35 -17.51 -0.95
C ILE A 151 -7.95 -18.60 -0.05
N GLY A 152 -8.75 -18.23 0.96
CA GLY A 152 -9.42 -19.15 1.87
C GLY A 152 -8.51 -19.86 2.89
N GLN A 153 -7.21 -19.57 2.88
CA GLN A 153 -6.21 -20.12 3.79
C GLN A 153 -4.94 -19.25 3.83
N LEU A 154 -4.06 -19.46 4.81
CA LEU A 154 -2.76 -18.79 4.86
C LEU A 154 -1.72 -19.57 4.05
N LEU A 155 -1.15 -18.90 3.06
CA LEU A 155 0.05 -19.36 2.35
C LEU A 155 1.28 -18.56 2.80
N PRO A 156 2.51 -19.09 2.60
CA PRO A 156 3.75 -18.38 2.91
C PRO A 156 3.94 -17.12 2.04
N ARG A 157 3.28 -17.09 0.88
CA ARG A 157 3.23 -15.93 -0.03
C ARG A 157 1.78 -15.56 -0.30
N ILE A 158 1.31 -14.53 0.41
CA ILE A 158 -0.06 -14.02 0.30
C ILE A 158 -0.21 -13.01 -0.84
N SER A 159 0.81 -12.15 -1.06
CA SER A 159 0.74 -11.07 -2.04
C SER A 159 1.86 -11.16 -3.08
N PRO A 160 1.56 -10.96 -4.38
CA PRO A 160 2.56 -10.83 -5.43
C PRO A 160 3.28 -9.46 -5.39
N GLY A 161 2.95 -8.57 -4.45
CA GLY A 161 3.54 -7.24 -4.32
C GLY A 161 2.53 -6.10 -4.31
N TYR A 162 1.27 -6.35 -3.95
CA TYR A 162 0.20 -5.34 -3.95
C TYR A 162 0.54 -4.08 -3.16
N GLY A 163 1.32 -4.20 -2.07
CA GLY A 163 1.81 -3.04 -1.32
C GLY A 163 2.69 -2.09 -2.13
N PHE A 164 3.54 -2.61 -3.02
CA PHE A 164 4.36 -1.81 -3.92
C PHE A 164 3.54 -1.25 -5.08
N THR A 165 2.61 -2.04 -5.63
CA THR A 165 1.65 -1.57 -6.64
C THR A 165 0.77 -0.43 -6.09
N ALA A 166 0.41 -0.47 -4.81
CA ALA A 166 -0.36 0.59 -4.15
C ALA A 166 0.36 1.95 -4.13
N ILE A 167 1.71 1.96 -4.17
CA ILE A 167 2.49 3.21 -4.32
C ILE A 167 2.16 3.86 -5.67
N ILE A 168 2.13 3.07 -6.74
CA ILE A 168 1.79 3.53 -8.10
C ILE A 168 0.36 4.07 -8.12
N VAL A 169 -0.58 3.34 -7.53
CA VAL A 169 -1.99 3.74 -7.42
C VAL A 169 -2.11 5.08 -6.67
N ALA A 170 -1.37 5.27 -5.59
CA ALA A 170 -1.42 6.50 -4.80
C ALA A 170 -0.92 7.72 -5.58
N PHE A 171 0.16 7.57 -6.35
CA PHE A 171 0.69 8.63 -7.20
C PHE A 171 -0.23 8.93 -8.39
N LEU A 172 -0.74 7.90 -9.07
CA LEU A 172 -1.68 8.06 -10.17
C LEU A 172 -3.00 8.70 -9.72
N GLY A 173 -3.48 8.34 -8.54
CA GLY A 173 -4.64 8.97 -7.90
C GLY A 173 -4.38 10.36 -7.32
N ARG A 174 -3.15 10.89 -7.45
CA ARG A 174 -2.70 12.19 -6.91
C ARG A 174 -3.01 12.38 -5.42
N LEU A 175 -2.89 11.31 -4.63
CA LEU A 175 -3.20 11.27 -3.20
C LEU A 175 -4.67 11.61 -2.85
N HIS A 176 -5.58 11.64 -3.83
CA HIS A 176 -7.00 11.88 -3.60
C HIS A 176 -7.76 10.55 -3.52
N PRO A 177 -8.59 10.29 -2.48
CA PRO A 177 -9.25 8.98 -2.30
C PRO A 177 -10.08 8.51 -3.50
N VAL A 178 -10.80 9.41 -4.18
CA VAL A 178 -11.55 9.06 -5.40
C VAL A 178 -10.61 8.73 -6.56
N GLY A 179 -9.48 9.44 -6.67
CA GLY A 179 -8.47 9.17 -7.68
C GLY A 179 -7.81 7.81 -7.45
N VAL A 180 -7.58 7.44 -6.19
CA VAL A 180 -7.03 6.13 -5.78
C VAL A 180 -7.96 4.98 -6.18
N VAL A 181 -9.28 5.15 -6.08
CA VAL A 181 -10.24 4.12 -6.54
C VAL A 181 -10.15 3.93 -8.05
N LEU A 182 -10.18 5.00 -8.82
CA LEU A 182 -10.09 4.93 -10.29
C LEU A 182 -8.71 4.39 -10.75
N ALA A 183 -7.63 4.84 -10.12
CA ALA A 183 -6.29 4.34 -10.36
C ALA A 183 -6.16 2.84 -9.99
N GLY A 184 -6.80 2.42 -8.90
CA GLY A 184 -6.84 1.02 -8.47
C GLY A 184 -7.53 0.13 -9.49
N LEU A 185 -8.66 0.58 -10.07
CA LEU A 185 -9.34 -0.12 -11.16
C LEU A 185 -8.47 -0.23 -12.41
N LEU A 186 -7.77 0.84 -12.78
CA LEU A 186 -6.82 0.82 -13.92
C LEU A 186 -5.69 -0.20 -13.68
N MET A 187 -5.12 -0.20 -12.47
CA MET A 187 -4.06 -1.14 -12.11
C MET A 187 -4.57 -2.58 -12.05
N ALA A 188 -5.79 -2.81 -11.57
CA ALA A 188 -6.42 -4.13 -11.58
C ALA A 188 -6.62 -4.64 -13.01
N LEU A 189 -7.16 -3.82 -13.91
CA LEU A 189 -7.27 -4.15 -15.34
C LEU A 189 -5.91 -4.48 -15.96
N SER A 190 -4.88 -3.73 -15.60
CA SER A 190 -3.52 -3.94 -16.11
C SER A 190 -2.92 -5.25 -15.58
N TYR A 191 -3.21 -5.61 -14.33
CA TYR A 191 -2.75 -6.85 -13.71
C TYR A 191 -3.43 -8.07 -14.33
N LEU A 192 -4.78 -8.07 -14.41
CA LEU A 192 -5.55 -9.15 -15.01
C LEU A 192 -5.26 -9.29 -16.51
N GLY A 193 -5.11 -8.18 -17.22
CA GLY A 193 -4.70 -8.18 -18.63
C GLY A 193 -3.28 -8.74 -18.81
N GLY A 194 -2.36 -8.39 -17.92
CA GLY A 194 -1.00 -8.93 -17.89
C GLY A 194 -0.97 -10.43 -17.60
N GLU A 195 -1.74 -10.91 -16.63
CA GLU A 195 -1.90 -12.33 -16.31
C GLU A 195 -2.52 -13.11 -17.47
N SER A 196 -3.55 -12.55 -18.13
CA SER A 196 -4.18 -13.17 -19.30
C SER A 196 -3.19 -13.28 -20.47
N ALA A 197 -2.43 -12.22 -20.75
CA ALA A 197 -1.38 -12.24 -21.76
C ALA A 197 -0.23 -13.21 -21.39
N GLN A 198 0.07 -13.35 -20.10
CA GLN A 198 1.04 -14.34 -19.61
C GLN A 198 0.60 -15.77 -19.95
N ILE A 199 -0.68 -16.09 -19.75
CA ILE A 199 -1.25 -17.41 -19.97
C ILE A 199 -1.38 -17.70 -21.48
N GLU A 200 -1.96 -16.78 -22.25
CA GLU A 200 -2.24 -16.98 -23.68
C GLU A 200 -0.99 -16.93 -24.56
N LEU A 201 -0.07 -16.01 -24.28
CA LEU A 201 1.13 -15.77 -25.10
C LEU A 201 2.39 -16.41 -24.50
N GLY A 202 2.29 -17.08 -23.35
CA GLY A 202 3.41 -17.74 -22.69
C GLY A 202 4.49 -16.77 -22.20
N LEU A 203 4.13 -15.52 -21.89
CA LEU A 203 5.09 -14.49 -21.47
C LEU A 203 5.63 -14.77 -20.06
N PRO A 204 6.84 -14.30 -19.72
CA PRO A 204 7.33 -14.36 -18.34
C PRO A 204 6.52 -13.44 -17.40
N VAL A 205 6.27 -13.90 -16.16
CA VAL A 205 5.61 -13.11 -15.08
C VAL A 205 6.27 -11.74 -14.92
N ALA A 206 7.60 -11.68 -15.06
CA ALA A 206 8.38 -10.45 -14.94
C ALA A 206 7.91 -9.32 -15.87
N MET A 207 7.28 -9.64 -17.02
CA MET A 207 6.76 -8.65 -17.96
C MET A 207 5.70 -7.76 -17.31
N THR A 208 4.81 -8.33 -16.50
CA THR A 208 3.77 -7.56 -15.78
C THR A 208 4.40 -6.53 -14.83
N GLY A 209 5.47 -6.91 -14.11
CA GLY A 209 6.21 -6.00 -13.23
C GLY A 209 6.94 -4.90 -13.99
N VAL A 210 7.53 -5.21 -15.15
CA VAL A 210 8.17 -4.22 -16.03
C VAL A 210 7.14 -3.19 -16.52
N PHE A 211 5.96 -3.64 -16.95
CA PHE A 211 4.87 -2.74 -17.36
C PHE A 211 4.44 -1.80 -16.22
N GLN A 212 4.30 -2.30 -15.00
CA GLN A 212 3.98 -1.47 -13.83
C GLN A 212 5.06 -0.42 -13.56
N GLY A 213 6.33 -0.84 -13.60
CA GLY A 213 7.47 0.06 -13.42
C GLY A 213 7.56 1.14 -14.49
N MET A 214 7.31 0.79 -15.75
CA MET A 214 7.25 1.74 -16.87
C MET A 214 6.10 2.73 -16.69
N LEU A 215 4.91 2.27 -16.28
CA LEU A 215 3.76 3.14 -16.04
C LEU A 215 4.08 4.18 -14.97
N LEU A 216 4.63 3.76 -13.82
CA LEU A 216 5.08 4.69 -12.78
C LEU A 216 6.16 5.64 -13.29
N PHE A 217 7.15 5.13 -14.01
CA PHE A 217 8.26 5.93 -14.54
C PHE A 217 7.75 7.02 -15.48
N PHE A 218 6.91 6.68 -16.46
CA PHE A 218 6.35 7.66 -17.39
C PHE A 218 5.40 8.64 -16.72
N LEU A 219 4.66 8.21 -15.71
CA LEU A 219 3.80 9.10 -14.92
C LEU A 219 4.63 10.15 -14.18
N LEU A 220 5.66 9.72 -13.45
CA LEU A 220 6.57 10.62 -12.74
C LEU A 220 7.33 11.53 -13.70
N ALA A 221 7.83 10.99 -14.82
CA ALA A 221 8.51 11.77 -15.85
C ALA A 221 7.59 12.86 -16.43
N SER A 222 6.32 12.52 -16.70
CA SER A 222 5.32 13.47 -17.19
C SER A 222 5.02 14.55 -16.15
N ASP A 223 4.88 14.18 -14.88
CA ASP A 223 4.61 15.14 -13.79
C ASP A 223 5.78 16.15 -13.62
N VAL A 224 7.03 15.68 -13.78
CA VAL A 224 8.21 16.55 -13.80
C VAL A 224 8.18 17.50 -15.00
N LEU A 225 7.86 17.01 -16.21
CA LEU A 225 7.81 17.84 -17.41
C LEU A 225 6.66 18.87 -17.38
N VAL A 226 5.56 18.56 -16.70
CA VAL A 226 4.44 19.49 -16.49
C VAL A 226 4.81 20.56 -15.47
N THR A 227 5.48 20.18 -14.38
CA THR A 227 5.82 21.10 -13.28
C THR A 227 7.04 21.97 -13.61
N TYR A 228 8.03 21.43 -14.32
CA TYR A 228 9.28 22.09 -14.64
C TYR A 228 9.40 22.34 -16.14
N ARG A 229 9.49 23.62 -16.53
CA ARG A 229 9.84 23.98 -17.92
C ARG A 229 11.34 23.86 -18.13
N LEU A 230 11.74 23.05 -19.10
CA LEU A 230 13.14 22.96 -19.52
C LEU A 230 13.60 24.32 -20.07
N ARG A 231 14.44 25.02 -19.33
CA ARG A 231 15.10 26.25 -19.78
C ARG A 231 16.53 25.93 -20.14
N LEU A 232 16.81 25.84 -21.44
CA LEU A 232 18.19 25.77 -21.94
C LEU A 232 18.85 27.12 -21.65
N LEU A 233 19.76 27.16 -20.68
CA LEU A 233 20.59 28.33 -20.42
C LEU A 233 21.60 28.48 -21.56
N PRO A 234 21.63 29.60 -22.30
CA PRO A 234 22.70 29.86 -23.26
C PRO A 234 24.03 29.87 -22.53
N GLY A 235 25.02 29.14 -23.05
CA GLY A 235 26.25 28.81 -22.35
C GLY A 235 26.97 30.00 -21.72
N LEU A 236 27.48 29.80 -20.50
CA LEU A 236 28.46 30.70 -19.88
C LEU A 236 29.64 30.87 -20.85
N LYS A 237 29.71 32.00 -21.54
CA LYS A 237 30.99 32.50 -22.08
C LYS A 237 31.92 32.67 -20.88
N ARG A 238 32.90 31.77 -20.74
CA ARG A 238 34.08 31.94 -19.89
C ARG A 238 34.63 33.36 -20.14
N ARG A 239 34.50 34.25 -19.17
CA ARG A 239 35.35 35.44 -19.08
C ARG A 239 36.75 34.93 -18.72
N ALA A 240 37.56 34.68 -19.74
CA ALA A 240 39.00 34.50 -19.58
C ALA A 240 39.64 35.88 -19.46
N GLY A 241 40.24 36.14 -18.28
CA GLY A 241 41.31 37.09 -17.97
C GLY A 241 41.40 38.41 -18.73
N GLU A 242 40.97 39.49 -18.08
CA GLU A 242 41.68 40.77 -18.13
C GLU A 242 42.06 41.13 -16.68
N VAL A 243 43.33 40.91 -16.35
CA VAL A 243 44.12 41.68 -15.37
C VAL A 243 45.51 41.83 -15.96
#